data_AF-A0A158IPP2-F1
#
_entry.id   AF-A0A158IPP2-F1
#
_cell.length_a   1.000
_cell.length_b   1.000
_cell.length_c   1.000
_cell.angle_alpha   90.00
_cell.angle_beta   90.00
_cell.angle_gamma   90.00
#
_symmetry.space_group_name_H-M   'P 1'
#
loop_
_entity.id
_entity.type
_entity.pdbx_description
1 polymer ?
#
loop_
_entity_poly.entity_id
_entity_poly.type
_entity_poly.pdbx_seq_one_letter_code
_entity_poly.pdbx_strand_id
1 'polypeptide(L)'
;MQTILRNLQLASGVVLLTYLSLHLINHALGIWSLDLAEHGLTLAIRLWYGTPGTILLYGAAGVHFTMALRTIYERRHWTLPATEWIRLWAGLSLPLLLIRHAVGTRLAASLYNFEPDYEKIVVSLINSGTQGLQLALLAPGWVHGCLGLWLRFRHYDFVRRAKPVLVAVLIVLPLLSAIGFVRMSSAVVAKNTLHLTSDPTFVEHRADLNAWRDNLVTVYLSAVIGAFLAGRLRNRLHRRAAHKDSLDS
;
A
#
# COMPACT_ATOMS: atom_id res chain seq x y z
N MET A 1 -15.09 15.53 18.41
CA MET A 1 -15.19 14.61 17.24
C MET A 1 -14.06 14.78 16.22
N GLN A 2 -13.78 16.00 15.70
CA GLN A 2 -12.74 16.21 14.68
C GLN A 2 -11.32 15.79 15.10
N THR A 3 -10.93 16.06 16.35
CA THR A 3 -9.62 15.66 16.88
C THR A 3 -9.44 14.14 16.92
N ILE A 4 -10.49 13.39 17.26
CA ILE A 4 -10.46 11.93 17.31
C ILE A 4 -10.22 11.35 15.91
N LEU A 5 -10.98 11.81 14.91
CA LEU A 5 -10.84 11.35 13.52
C LEU A 5 -9.43 11.64 12.97
N ARG A 6 -8.88 12.81 13.30
CA ARG A 6 -7.52 13.19 12.91
C ARG A 6 -6.46 12.31 13.56
N ASN A 7 -6.65 11.94 14.82
CA ASN A 7 -5.76 11.04 15.53
C ASN A 7 -5.85 9.62 14.99
N LEU A 8 -7.05 9.12 14.68
CA LEU A 8 -7.26 7.82 14.05
C LEU A 8 -6.58 7.73 12.68
N GLN A 9 -6.74 8.75 11.84
CA GLN A 9 -6.09 8.81 10.53
C GLN A 9 -4.56 8.82 10.64
N LEU A 10 -4.01 9.54 11.62
CA LEU A 10 -2.58 9.60 11.86
C LEU A 10 -2.05 8.26 12.38
N ALA A 11 -2.69 7.70 13.41
CA ALA A 11 -2.26 6.45 14.04
C ALA A 11 -2.32 5.30 13.03
N SER A 12 -3.41 5.17 12.28
CA SER A 12 -3.52 4.14 11.24
C SER A 12 -2.48 4.34 10.13
N GLY A 13 -2.25 5.57 9.69
CA GLY A 13 -1.23 5.89 8.69
C GLY A 13 0.19 5.56 9.16
N VAL A 14 0.51 5.80 10.43
CA VAL A 14 1.81 5.46 11.03
C VAL A 14 2.00 3.94 11.08
N VAL A 15 1.01 3.18 11.54
CA VAL A 15 1.07 1.71 11.56
C VAL A 15 1.37 1.15 10.16
N LEU A 16 0.61 1.61 9.15
CA LEU A 16 0.80 1.16 7.77
C LEU A 16 2.18 1.56 7.20
N LEU A 17 2.64 2.77 7.52
CA LEU A 17 3.97 3.22 7.09
C LEU A 17 5.08 2.45 7.80
N THR A 18 4.92 2.08 9.07
CA THR A 18 5.88 1.23 9.79
C THR A 18 5.95 -0.16 9.15
N TYR A 19 4.80 -0.77 8.86
CA TYR A 19 4.75 -2.04 8.14
C TYR A 19 5.48 -1.95 6.79
N LEU A 20 5.15 -0.93 5.99
CA LEU A 20 5.78 -0.71 4.69
C LEU A 20 7.29 -0.46 4.82
N SER A 21 7.72 0.34 5.80
CA SER A 21 9.14 0.62 6.06
C SER A 21 9.91 -0.67 6.33
N LEU A 22 9.41 -1.51 7.24
CA LEU A 22 10.04 -2.78 7.58
C LEU A 22 10.06 -3.73 6.37
N HIS A 23 8.99 -3.73 5.56
CA HIS A 23 8.93 -4.53 4.34
C HIS A 23 9.98 -4.09 3.30
N LEU A 24 10.14 -2.79 3.07
CA LEU A 24 11.17 -2.25 2.16
C LEU A 24 12.59 -2.54 2.67
N ILE A 25 12.82 -2.39 3.98
CA ILE A 25 14.09 -2.74 4.61
C ILE A 25 14.38 -4.23 4.40
N ASN A 26 13.38 -5.10 4.56
CA ASN A 26 13.55 -6.54 4.34
C ASN A 26 14.01 -6.85 2.92
N HIS A 27 13.40 -6.23 1.92
CA HIS A 27 13.84 -6.39 0.52
C HIS A 27 15.24 -5.85 0.29
N ALA A 28 15.61 -4.74 0.94
CA ALA A 28 16.95 -4.18 0.86
C ALA A 28 18.02 -5.13 1.45
N LEU A 29 17.69 -6.02 2.39
CA LEU A 29 18.59 -7.06 2.87
C LEU A 29 19.05 -8.00 1.74
N GLY A 30 18.21 -8.17 0.71
CA GLY A 30 18.54 -8.91 -0.51
C GLY A 30 19.74 -8.38 -1.28
N ILE A 31 20.21 -7.16 -0.96
CA ILE A 31 21.49 -6.65 -1.47
C ILE A 31 22.65 -7.53 -1.02
N TRP A 32 22.61 -8.08 0.20
CA TRP A 32 23.70 -8.90 0.73
C TRP A 32 23.52 -10.37 0.35
N SER A 33 22.36 -10.97 0.64
CA SER A 33 22.05 -12.34 0.25
C SER A 33 20.55 -12.63 0.28
N LEU A 34 20.14 -13.67 -0.46
CA LEU A 34 18.79 -14.22 -0.41
C LEU A 34 18.45 -14.74 1.00
N ASP A 35 19.38 -15.49 1.60
CA ASP A 35 19.24 -16.06 2.95
C ASP A 35 19.03 -14.98 4.03
N LEU A 36 19.73 -13.85 3.97
CA LEU A 36 19.55 -12.76 4.94
C LEU A 36 18.14 -12.14 4.82
N ALA A 37 17.65 -11.97 3.59
CA ALA A 37 16.30 -11.47 3.36
C ALA A 37 15.25 -12.48 3.86
N GLU A 38 15.46 -13.78 3.68
CA GLU A 38 14.59 -14.85 4.18
C GLU A 38 14.52 -14.89 5.71
N HIS A 39 15.65 -14.70 6.40
CA HIS A 39 15.68 -14.55 7.86
C HIS A 39 14.84 -13.35 8.30
N GLY A 40 14.98 -12.21 7.62
CA GLY A 40 14.15 -11.04 7.90
C GLY A 40 12.66 -11.28 7.59
N LEU A 41 12.33 -12.00 6.51
CA LEU A 41 10.97 -12.38 6.16
C LEU A 41 10.35 -13.26 7.26
N THR A 42 11.11 -14.22 7.77
CA THR A 42 10.67 -15.08 8.89
C THR A 42 10.32 -14.25 10.12
N LEU A 43 11.12 -13.25 10.46
CA LEU A 43 10.82 -12.32 11.55
C LEU A 43 9.56 -11.49 11.25
N ALA A 44 9.41 -11.01 10.02
CA ALA A 44 8.23 -10.25 9.59
C ALA A 44 6.96 -11.10 9.67
N ILE A 45 7.00 -12.38 9.27
CA ILE A 45 5.91 -13.33 9.41
C ILE A 45 5.55 -13.49 10.89
N ARG A 46 6.51 -13.78 11.77
CA ARG A 46 6.23 -13.93 13.21
C ARG A 46 5.54 -12.70 13.80
N LEU A 47 6.00 -11.50 13.43
CA LEU A 47 5.46 -10.24 13.94
C LEU A 47 4.05 -9.93 13.38
N TRP A 48 3.87 -10.04 12.07
CA TRP A 48 2.67 -9.54 11.38
C TRP A 48 1.61 -10.61 11.13
N TYR A 49 1.97 -11.90 11.13
CA TYR A 49 1.03 -12.99 10.89
C TYR A 49 0.33 -13.44 12.17
N GLY A 50 0.93 -13.18 13.34
CA GLY A 50 0.27 -13.43 14.62
C GLY A 50 -1.03 -12.62 14.78
N THR A 51 -1.90 -13.07 15.69
CA THR A 51 -3.17 -12.41 16.01
C THR A 51 -3.03 -10.90 16.28
N PRO A 52 -2.10 -10.42 17.15
CA PRO A 52 -1.98 -8.99 17.41
C PRO A 52 -1.51 -8.20 16.18
N GLY A 53 -0.54 -8.73 15.42
CA GLY A 53 -0.06 -8.11 14.19
C GLY A 53 -1.15 -8.02 13.12
N THR A 54 -1.96 -9.06 12.99
CA THR A 54 -3.11 -9.11 12.07
C THR A 54 -4.17 -8.09 12.44
N ILE A 55 -4.61 -8.07 13.69
CA ILE A 55 -5.61 -7.08 14.17
C ILE A 55 -5.09 -5.67 13.94
N LEU A 56 -3.82 -5.41 14.28
CA LEU A 56 -3.22 -4.10 14.13
C LEU A 56 -3.14 -3.67 12.66
N LEU A 57 -2.67 -4.54 11.76
CA LEU A 57 -2.46 -4.21 10.36
C LEU A 57 -3.78 -4.05 9.60
N TYR A 58 -4.70 -5.01 9.72
CA TYR A 58 -6.00 -4.93 9.04
C TYR A 58 -6.92 -3.88 9.67
N GLY A 59 -6.87 -3.70 10.99
CA GLY A 59 -7.55 -2.61 11.68
C GLY A 59 -7.06 -1.25 11.21
N ALA A 60 -5.74 -1.04 11.14
CA ALA A 60 -5.17 0.19 10.60
C ALA A 60 -5.55 0.39 9.13
N ALA A 61 -5.47 -0.65 8.29
CA ALA A 61 -5.87 -0.57 6.88
C ALA A 61 -7.34 -0.15 6.72
N GLY A 62 -8.26 -0.79 7.46
CA GLY A 62 -9.69 -0.48 7.42
C GLY A 62 -10.00 0.94 7.90
N VAL A 63 -9.41 1.36 9.04
CA VAL A 63 -9.56 2.73 9.55
C VAL A 63 -8.99 3.75 8.56
N HIS A 64 -7.79 3.51 8.03
CA HIS A 64 -7.14 4.41 7.10
C HIS A 64 -7.96 4.59 5.81
N PHE A 65 -8.43 3.47 5.24
CA PHE A 65 -9.24 3.48 4.03
C PHE A 65 -10.59 4.19 4.26
N THR A 66 -11.25 3.92 5.38
CA THR A 66 -12.52 4.60 5.74
C THR A 66 -12.31 6.11 5.88
N MET A 67 -11.24 6.55 6.54
CA MET A 67 -10.91 7.98 6.64
C MET A 67 -10.57 8.60 5.28
N ALA A 68 -9.94 7.85 4.38
CA ALA A 68 -9.67 8.30 3.00
C ALA A 68 -10.97 8.49 2.20
N LEU A 69 -11.89 7.51 2.24
CA LEU A 69 -13.21 7.62 1.61
C LEU A 69 -14.00 8.81 2.16
N ARG A 70 -14.00 8.99 3.49
CA ARG A 70 -14.63 10.15 4.14
C ARG A 70 -14.03 11.46 3.62
N THR A 71 -12.71 11.53 3.46
CA THR A 71 -12.04 12.73 2.92
C THR A 71 -12.48 13.02 1.48
N ILE A 72 -12.63 11.98 0.64
CA ILE A 72 -13.13 12.13 -0.74
C ILE A 72 -14.57 12.61 -0.75
N TYR A 73 -15.44 11.96 0.04
CA TYR A 73 -16.86 12.31 0.18
C TYR A 73 -17.05 13.74 0.70
N GLU A 74 -16.23 14.16 1.67
CA GLU A 74 -16.36 15.47 2.31
C GLU A 74 -15.79 16.63 1.49
N ARG A 75 -14.92 16.36 0.51
CA ARG A 75 -14.23 17.39 -0.26
C ARG A 75 -15.20 18.23 -1.11
N ARG A 76 -15.16 19.55 -0.91
CA ARG A 76 -15.96 20.54 -1.66
C ARG A 76 -15.24 21.10 -2.89
N HIS A 77 -13.93 21.31 -2.77
CA HIS A 77 -13.10 21.93 -3.80
C HIS A 77 -11.95 21.00 -4.20
N TRP A 78 -11.69 20.93 -5.50
CA TRP A 78 -10.65 20.09 -6.11
C TRP A 78 -9.47 20.92 -6.63
N THR A 79 -9.38 22.20 -6.24
CA THR A 79 -8.24 23.07 -6.46
C THR A 79 -7.17 22.76 -5.42
N LEU A 80 -6.34 21.74 -5.67
CA LEU A 80 -5.33 21.27 -4.74
C LEU A 80 -3.92 21.70 -5.18
N PRO A 81 -3.01 21.98 -4.23
CA PRO A 81 -1.60 22.12 -4.56
C PRO A 81 -1.04 20.82 -5.13
N ALA A 82 0.02 20.91 -5.94
CA ALA A 82 0.62 19.75 -6.62
C ALA A 82 1.00 18.60 -5.66
N THR A 83 1.48 18.92 -4.46
CA THR A 83 1.85 17.92 -3.44
C THR A 83 0.66 17.10 -2.95
N GLU A 84 -0.51 17.71 -2.82
CA GLU A 84 -1.74 16.99 -2.47
C GLU A 84 -2.24 16.12 -3.61
N TRP A 85 -2.12 16.58 -4.86
CA TRP A 85 -2.45 15.77 -6.04
C TRP A 85 -1.56 14.53 -6.15
N ILE A 86 -0.24 14.68 -6.00
CA ILE A 86 0.70 13.57 -6.01
C ILE A 86 0.36 12.57 -4.89
N ARG A 87 0.12 13.05 -3.67
CA ARG A 87 -0.26 12.18 -2.54
C ARG A 87 -1.57 11.45 -2.78
N LEU A 88 -2.57 12.12 -3.35
CA LEU A 88 -3.88 11.53 -3.65
C LEU A 88 -3.75 10.47 -4.75
N TRP A 89 -3.06 10.79 -5.84
CA TRP A 89 -2.79 9.85 -6.92
C TRP A 89 -2.04 8.62 -6.43
N ALA A 90 -0.96 8.81 -5.65
CA ALA A 90 -0.18 7.73 -5.07
C ALA A 90 -1.02 6.86 -4.10
N GLY A 91 -1.89 7.49 -3.31
CA GLY A 91 -2.77 6.77 -2.38
C GLY A 91 -3.90 6.01 -3.06
N LEU A 92 -4.37 6.46 -4.23
CA LEU A 92 -5.40 5.77 -5.01
C LEU A 92 -4.83 4.71 -5.95
N SER A 93 -3.61 4.90 -6.47
CA SER A 93 -2.95 3.88 -7.29
C SER A 93 -2.42 2.72 -6.43
N LEU A 94 -2.03 2.99 -5.17
CA LEU A 94 -1.49 1.99 -4.26
C LEU A 94 -2.38 0.74 -4.12
N PRO A 95 -3.69 0.82 -3.76
CA PRO A 95 -4.52 -0.38 -3.59
C PRO A 95 -4.62 -1.25 -4.85
N LEU A 96 -4.60 -0.66 -6.05
CA LEU A 96 -4.68 -1.42 -7.31
C LEU A 96 -3.49 -2.37 -7.48
N LEU A 97 -2.30 -1.94 -7.05
CA LEU A 97 -1.09 -2.74 -7.08
C LEU A 97 -0.99 -3.65 -5.84
N LEU A 98 -1.34 -3.12 -4.67
CA LEU A 98 -1.25 -3.80 -3.38
C LEU A 98 -2.20 -5.00 -3.29
N ILE A 99 -3.42 -4.93 -3.84
CA ILE A 99 -4.38 -6.05 -3.79
C ILE A 99 -3.78 -7.29 -4.45
N ARG A 100 -3.19 -7.15 -5.64
CA ARG A 100 -2.50 -8.26 -6.31
C ARG A 100 -1.39 -8.84 -5.44
N HIS A 101 -0.55 -7.97 -4.88
CA HIS A 101 0.55 -8.36 -4.00
C HIS A 101 0.06 -9.14 -2.77
N ALA A 102 -0.92 -8.58 -2.05
CA ALA A 102 -1.45 -9.15 -0.82
C ALA A 102 -2.22 -10.46 -1.07
N VAL A 103 -2.93 -10.57 -2.19
CA VAL A 103 -3.63 -11.80 -2.59
C VAL A 103 -2.62 -12.92 -2.90
N GLY A 104 -1.60 -12.62 -3.70
CA GLY A 104 -0.57 -13.61 -4.08
C GLY A 104 0.39 -14.00 -2.96
N THR A 105 0.34 -13.32 -1.81
CA THR A 105 1.22 -13.61 -0.66
C THR A 105 0.39 -13.95 0.57
N ARG A 106 -0.09 -12.93 1.29
CA ARG A 106 -0.78 -13.07 2.57
C ARG A 106 -2.09 -13.85 2.48
N LEU A 107 -2.92 -13.60 1.47
CA LEU A 107 -4.19 -14.32 1.31
C LEU A 107 -3.95 -15.78 0.94
N ALA A 108 -3.05 -16.02 -0.02
CA ALA A 108 -2.65 -17.38 -0.41
C ALA A 108 -2.14 -18.18 0.80
N ALA A 109 -1.28 -17.57 1.62
CA ALA A 109 -0.79 -18.19 2.85
C ALA A 109 -1.91 -18.51 3.84
N SER A 110 -2.88 -17.59 4.01
CA SER A 110 -3.92 -17.71 5.04
C SER A 110 -5.06 -18.66 4.66
N LEU A 111 -5.39 -18.75 3.37
CA LEU A 111 -6.53 -19.56 2.89
C LEU A 111 -6.11 -20.93 2.36
N TYR A 112 -4.91 -21.04 1.79
CA TYR A 112 -4.47 -22.21 1.03
C TYR A 112 -3.15 -22.80 1.53
N ASN A 113 -2.68 -22.38 2.71
CA ASN A 113 -1.41 -22.85 3.31
C ASN A 113 -0.19 -22.66 2.38
N PHE A 114 -0.22 -21.65 1.50
CA PHE A 114 0.94 -21.29 0.69
C PHE A 114 2.00 -20.62 1.57
N GLU A 115 3.00 -21.36 2.02
CA GLU A 115 4.10 -20.81 2.82
C GLU A 115 4.99 -19.88 1.98
N PRO A 116 4.98 -18.56 2.25
CA PRO A 116 5.69 -17.61 1.43
C PRO A 116 7.18 -17.62 1.75
N ASP A 117 8.00 -17.87 0.73
CA ASP A 117 9.44 -17.60 0.73
C ASP A 117 9.80 -16.76 -0.50
N TYR A 118 11.02 -16.23 -0.52
CA TYR A 118 11.45 -15.35 -1.60
C TYR A 118 11.55 -16.09 -2.93
N GLU A 119 11.97 -17.35 -2.92
CA GLU A 119 12.13 -18.17 -4.12
C GLU A 119 10.78 -18.40 -4.82
N LYS A 120 9.77 -18.92 -4.12
CA LYS A 120 8.42 -19.14 -4.63
C LYS A 120 7.78 -17.85 -5.13
N ILE A 121 7.94 -16.75 -4.38
CA ILE A 121 7.38 -15.44 -4.78
C ILE A 121 8.05 -14.97 -6.07
N VAL A 122 9.39 -14.99 -6.16
CA VAL A 122 10.11 -14.59 -7.37
C VAL A 122 9.70 -15.44 -8.57
N VAL A 123 9.68 -16.77 -8.43
CA VAL A 123 9.26 -17.70 -9.49
C VAL A 123 7.84 -17.39 -9.96
N SER A 124 6.91 -17.15 -9.03
CA SER A 124 5.53 -16.77 -9.36
C SER A 124 5.45 -15.43 -10.12
N LEU A 125 6.26 -14.44 -9.74
CA LEU A 125 6.31 -13.14 -10.40
C LEU A 125 6.89 -13.19 -11.81
N ILE A 126 7.92 -14.03 -12.02
CA ILE A 126 8.50 -14.26 -13.34
C ILE A 126 7.48 -14.99 -14.23
N ASN A 127 6.92 -16.10 -13.76
CA ASN A 127 5.97 -16.92 -14.53
C ASN A 127 4.66 -16.18 -14.85
N SER A 128 4.23 -15.26 -14.00
CA SER A 128 3.07 -14.40 -14.26
C SER A 128 3.39 -13.15 -15.09
N GLY A 129 4.67 -12.84 -15.32
CA GLY A 129 5.10 -11.60 -15.98
C GLY A 129 4.80 -10.33 -15.19
N THR A 130 4.51 -10.43 -13.88
CA THR A 130 4.06 -9.29 -13.06
C THR A 130 5.15 -8.64 -12.21
N GLN A 131 6.40 -9.11 -12.31
CA GLN A 131 7.55 -8.56 -11.58
C GLN A 131 7.68 -7.03 -11.68
N GLY A 132 7.48 -6.45 -12.88
CA GLY A 132 7.56 -5.00 -13.09
C GLY A 132 6.47 -4.22 -12.33
N LEU A 133 5.27 -4.78 -12.22
CA LEU A 133 4.18 -4.17 -11.45
C LEU A 133 4.47 -4.22 -9.94
N GLN A 134 5.11 -5.28 -9.45
CA GLN A 134 5.50 -5.39 -8.04
C GLN A 134 6.67 -4.47 -7.69
N LEU A 135 7.61 -4.25 -8.61
CA LEU A 135 8.62 -3.22 -8.46
C LEU A 135 7.99 -1.82 -8.45
N ALA A 136 7.02 -1.56 -9.34
CA ALA A 136 6.31 -0.29 -9.38
C ALA A 136 5.52 0.00 -8.09
N LEU A 137 5.05 -1.03 -7.36
CA LEU A 137 4.35 -0.89 -6.08
C LEU A 137 5.17 -0.20 -4.98
N LEU A 138 6.51 -0.29 -5.03
CA LEU A 138 7.40 0.28 -4.02
C LEU A 138 7.22 1.80 -3.87
N ALA A 139 6.95 2.50 -4.98
CA ALA A 139 6.93 3.96 -4.99
C ALA A 139 5.60 4.58 -4.50
N PRO A 140 4.40 4.19 -4.97
CA PRO A 140 3.15 4.86 -4.59
C PRO A 140 2.89 4.82 -3.09
N GLY A 141 3.09 3.66 -2.45
CA GLY A 141 2.87 3.52 -1.01
C GLY A 141 3.83 4.36 -0.18
N TRP A 142 5.11 4.36 -0.57
CA TRP A 142 6.15 5.10 0.12
C TRP A 142 5.96 6.61 -0.02
N VAL A 143 5.74 7.09 -1.26
CA VAL A 143 5.46 8.50 -1.54
C VAL A 143 4.21 8.97 -0.81
N HIS A 144 3.12 8.19 -0.85
CA HIS A 144 1.88 8.52 -0.15
C HIS A 144 2.10 8.69 1.36
N GLY A 145 2.78 7.73 1.99
CA GLY A 145 3.06 7.74 3.43
C GLY A 145 3.97 8.88 3.85
N CYS A 146 5.10 9.06 3.16
CA CYS A 146 6.06 10.13 3.45
C CYS A 146 5.44 11.52 3.26
N LEU A 147 4.70 11.76 2.17
CA LEU A 147 3.99 13.02 1.97
C LEU A 147 2.91 13.24 3.03
N GLY A 148 2.26 12.17 3.48
CA GLY A 148 1.29 12.23 4.58
C GLY A 148 1.90 12.75 5.88
N LEU A 149 3.05 12.20 6.30
CA LEU A 149 3.76 12.68 7.47
C LEU A 149 4.33 14.10 7.27
N TRP A 150 4.93 14.38 6.11
CA TRP A 150 5.47 15.70 5.80
C TRP A 150 4.38 16.78 5.92
N LEU A 151 3.25 16.62 5.24
CA LEU A 151 2.16 17.58 5.31
C LEU A 151 1.59 17.74 6.73
N ARG A 152 1.65 16.68 7.54
CA ARG A 152 1.18 16.68 8.92
C ARG A 152 2.11 17.41 9.87
N PHE A 153 3.43 17.35 9.67
CA PHE A 153 4.41 17.79 10.66
C PHE A 153 5.35 18.91 10.18
N ARG A 154 5.28 19.33 8.90
CA ARG A 154 6.15 20.39 8.32
C ARG A 154 6.10 21.74 9.03
N HIS A 155 5.08 22.00 9.84
CA HIS A 155 4.99 23.24 10.63
C HIS A 155 5.95 23.24 11.83
N TYR A 156 6.48 22.09 12.26
CA TYR A 156 7.49 22.01 13.31
C TYR A 156 8.90 22.29 12.75
N ASP A 157 9.66 23.14 13.43
CA ASP A 157 10.97 23.63 12.96
C ASP A 157 11.99 22.50 12.79
N PHE A 158 12.03 21.53 13.72
CA PHE A 158 12.95 20.41 13.63
C PHE A 158 12.68 19.53 12.41
N VAL A 159 11.42 19.36 11.99
CA VAL A 159 11.03 18.60 10.79
C VAL A 159 11.50 19.32 9.53
N ARG A 160 11.40 20.66 9.50
CA ARG A 160 11.92 21.46 8.38
C ARG A 160 13.44 21.36 8.27
N ARG A 161 14.15 21.38 9.40
CA ARG A 161 15.61 21.18 9.44
C ARG A 161 16.01 19.78 8.99
N ALA A 162 15.21 18.76 9.32
CA ALA A 162 15.43 17.38 8.88
C ALA A 162 15.06 17.11 7.40
N LYS A 163 14.52 18.09 6.68
CA LYS A 163 14.06 17.93 5.28
C LYS A 163 15.08 17.26 4.36
N PRO A 164 16.39 17.60 4.37
CA PRO A 164 17.37 16.95 3.50
C PRO A 164 17.47 15.44 3.76
N VAL A 165 17.48 15.04 5.04
CA VAL A 165 17.52 13.63 5.45
C VAL A 165 16.22 12.91 5.06
N LEU A 166 15.06 13.54 5.27
CA LEU A 166 13.77 12.97 4.88
C LEU A 166 13.67 12.76 3.36
N VAL A 167 14.22 13.67 2.55
CA VAL A 167 14.30 13.52 1.09
C VAL A 167 15.27 12.40 0.71
N ALA A 168 16.42 12.30 1.37
CA ALA A 168 17.34 11.19 1.15
C ALA A 168 16.66 9.84 1.46
N VAL A 169 15.97 9.72 2.59
CA VAL A 169 15.21 8.51 2.96
C VAL A 169 14.07 8.22 1.98
N LEU A 170 13.37 9.25 1.50
CA LEU A 170 12.30 9.13 0.50
C LEU A 170 12.81 8.45 -0.78
N ILE A 171 14.04 8.76 -1.20
CA ILE A 171 14.61 8.27 -2.47
C ILE A 171 15.40 6.98 -2.26
N VAL A 172 16.30 6.93 -1.28
CA VAL A 172 17.28 5.87 -1.12
C VAL A 172 16.62 4.55 -0.70
N LEU A 173 15.67 4.57 0.24
CA LEU A 173 15.07 3.32 0.74
C LEU A 173 14.36 2.49 -0.36
N PRO A 174 13.46 3.05 -1.19
CA PRO A 174 12.83 2.27 -2.26
C PRO A 174 13.84 1.84 -3.32
N LEU A 175 14.91 2.61 -3.58
CA LEU A 175 15.98 2.19 -4.49
C LEU A 175 16.76 0.99 -3.95
N LEU A 176 17.17 1.01 -2.67
CA LEU A 176 17.84 -0.12 -2.04
C LEU A 176 16.94 -1.36 -2.03
N SER A 177 15.64 -1.18 -1.73
CA SER A 177 14.65 -2.26 -1.80
C SER A 177 14.54 -2.84 -3.21
N ALA A 178 14.52 -2.01 -4.26
CA ALA A 178 14.45 -2.47 -5.65
C ALA A 178 15.72 -3.22 -6.06
N ILE A 179 16.91 -2.68 -5.72
CA ILE A 179 18.19 -3.35 -6.00
C ILE A 179 18.25 -4.70 -5.29
N GLY A 180 17.87 -4.77 -4.02
CA GLY A 180 17.84 -6.02 -3.26
C GLY A 180 16.90 -7.05 -3.88
N PHE A 181 15.69 -6.64 -4.30
CA PHE A 181 14.77 -7.52 -5.01
C PHE A 181 15.33 -8.05 -6.33
N VAL A 182 15.98 -7.19 -7.12
CA VAL A 182 16.62 -7.60 -8.39
C VAL A 182 17.75 -8.60 -8.13
N ARG A 183 18.61 -8.35 -7.13
CA ARG A 183 19.69 -9.28 -6.76
C ARG A 183 19.16 -10.64 -6.33
N MET A 184 18.13 -10.67 -5.49
CA MET A 184 17.45 -11.91 -5.10
C MET A 184 16.85 -12.62 -6.31
N SER A 185 16.21 -11.89 -7.21
CA SER A 185 15.62 -12.46 -8.43
C SER A 185 16.66 -13.13 -9.31
N SER A 186 17.81 -12.48 -9.51
CA SER A 186 18.94 -13.08 -10.24
C SER A 186 19.50 -14.32 -9.53
N ALA A 187 19.60 -14.31 -8.19
CA ALA A 187 20.06 -15.47 -7.43
C ALA A 187 19.11 -16.67 -7.56
N VAL A 188 17.80 -16.43 -7.52
CA VAL A 188 16.77 -17.47 -7.71
C VAL A 188 16.82 -18.06 -9.12
N VAL A 189 16.98 -17.23 -10.15
CA VAL A 189 17.13 -17.70 -11.55
C VAL A 189 18.40 -18.53 -11.71
N ALA A 190 19.52 -18.09 -11.12
CA ALA A 190 20.77 -18.85 -11.15
C ALA A 190 20.68 -20.19 -10.40
N LYS A 191 19.88 -20.26 -9.33
CA LYS A 191 19.63 -21.51 -8.58
C LYS A 191 18.73 -22.49 -9.36
N ASN A 192 17.78 -21.97 -10.15
CA ASN A 192 16.74 -22.75 -10.84
C ASN A 192 16.97 -22.86 -12.37
N THR A 193 18.23 -22.90 -12.81
CA THR A 193 18.71 -22.78 -14.21
C THR A 193 18.00 -23.63 -15.27
N LEU A 194 17.28 -24.69 -14.88
CA LEU A 194 16.59 -25.60 -15.80
C LEU A 194 15.06 -25.52 -15.74
N HIS A 195 14.45 -25.22 -14.59
CA HIS A 195 12.99 -25.18 -14.42
C HIS A 195 12.54 -24.23 -13.31
N LEU A 196 11.97 -23.08 -13.68
CA LEU A 196 11.24 -22.21 -12.76
C LEU A 196 9.84 -22.79 -12.49
N THR A 197 9.80 -23.88 -11.72
CA THR A 197 8.55 -24.58 -11.40
C THR A 197 7.77 -23.80 -10.36
N SER A 198 6.55 -23.38 -10.69
CA SER A 198 5.65 -22.76 -9.72
C SER A 198 5.23 -23.76 -8.65
N ASP A 199 5.06 -23.27 -7.42
CA ASP A 199 4.54 -24.04 -6.30
C ASP A 199 3.19 -24.70 -6.66
N PRO A 200 3.04 -26.03 -6.50
CA PRO A 200 1.82 -26.75 -6.90
C PRO A 200 0.55 -26.20 -6.26
N THR A 201 0.61 -25.84 -4.97
CA THR A 201 -0.53 -25.30 -4.21
C THR A 201 -0.97 -23.96 -4.81
N PHE A 202 -0.02 -23.12 -5.19
CA PHE A 202 -0.30 -21.85 -5.85
C PHE A 202 -0.93 -22.05 -7.23
N VAL A 203 -0.46 -23.04 -8.00
CA VAL A 203 -1.01 -23.36 -9.33
C VAL A 203 -2.44 -23.88 -9.22
N GLU A 204 -2.69 -24.78 -8.28
CA GLU A 204 -4.01 -25.37 -8.01
C GLU A 204 -5.06 -24.28 -7.70
N HIS A 205 -4.72 -23.33 -6.82
CA HIS A 205 -5.64 -22.31 -6.33
C HIS A 205 -5.57 -20.99 -7.11
N ARG A 206 -4.89 -20.97 -8.26
CA ARG A 206 -4.65 -19.75 -9.06
C ARG A 206 -5.95 -19.08 -9.53
N ALA A 207 -6.97 -19.87 -9.88
CA ALA A 207 -8.26 -19.36 -10.32
C ALA A 207 -8.97 -18.60 -9.18
N ASP A 208 -9.02 -19.19 -7.98
CA ASP A 208 -9.64 -18.59 -6.81
C ASP A 208 -8.92 -17.33 -6.36
N LEU A 209 -7.58 -17.34 -6.36
CA LEU A 209 -6.78 -16.16 -6.06
C LEU A 209 -7.05 -15.02 -7.06
N ASN A 210 -7.21 -15.32 -8.35
CA ASN A 210 -7.59 -14.31 -9.33
C ASN A 210 -9.00 -13.77 -9.09
N ALA A 211 -9.97 -14.63 -8.74
CA ALA A 211 -11.32 -14.20 -8.39
C ALA A 211 -11.33 -13.28 -7.15
N TRP A 212 -10.57 -13.62 -6.11
CA TRP A 212 -10.37 -12.77 -4.93
C TRP A 212 -9.80 -11.41 -5.30
N ARG A 213 -8.75 -11.38 -6.12
CA ARG A 213 -8.14 -10.14 -6.60
C ARG A 213 -9.16 -9.28 -7.33
N ASP A 214 -9.91 -9.85 -8.27
CA ASP A 214 -10.84 -9.10 -9.11
C ASP A 214 -12.04 -8.57 -8.30
N ASN A 215 -12.55 -9.37 -7.36
CA ASN A 215 -13.59 -8.95 -6.41
C ASN A 215 -13.10 -7.80 -5.51
N LEU A 216 -11.90 -7.91 -4.94
CA LEU A 216 -11.33 -6.87 -4.08
C LEU A 216 -11.08 -5.57 -4.86
N VAL A 217 -10.58 -5.65 -6.09
CA VAL A 217 -10.41 -4.48 -6.97
C VAL A 217 -11.77 -3.85 -7.28
N THR A 218 -12.78 -4.66 -7.58
CA THR A 218 -14.14 -4.18 -7.86
C THR A 218 -14.72 -3.45 -6.65
N VAL A 219 -14.67 -4.05 -5.46
CA VAL A 219 -15.12 -3.43 -4.21
C VAL A 219 -14.38 -2.11 -3.95
N TYR A 220 -13.06 -2.10 -4.12
CA TYR A 220 -12.24 -0.91 -3.96
C TYR A 220 -12.68 0.23 -4.91
N LEU A 221 -12.80 -0.07 -6.21
CA LEU A 221 -13.20 0.92 -7.21
C LEU A 221 -14.62 1.42 -6.96
N SER A 222 -15.57 0.53 -6.68
CA SER A 222 -16.95 0.88 -6.35
C SER A 222 -17.02 1.78 -5.11
N ALA A 223 -16.25 1.51 -4.06
CA ALA A 223 -16.21 2.34 -2.87
C ALA A 223 -15.65 3.75 -3.15
N VAL A 224 -14.55 3.84 -3.90
CA VAL A 224 -13.93 5.14 -4.26
C VAL A 224 -14.86 5.95 -5.17
N ILE A 225 -15.39 5.35 -6.23
CA ILE A 225 -16.33 5.99 -7.16
C ILE A 225 -17.60 6.41 -6.43
N GLY A 226 -18.16 5.52 -5.60
CA GLY A 226 -19.35 5.78 -4.79
C GLY A 226 -19.14 6.97 -3.85
N ALA A 227 -18.03 7.01 -3.10
CA ALA A 227 -17.70 8.12 -2.22
C ALA A 227 -17.56 9.45 -2.99
N PHE A 228 -16.93 9.43 -4.16
CA PHE A 228 -16.79 10.61 -5.01
C PHE A 228 -18.14 11.11 -5.55
N LEU A 229 -18.96 10.22 -6.13
CA LEU A 229 -20.27 10.57 -6.70
C LEU A 229 -21.23 11.06 -5.61
N ALA A 230 -21.29 10.38 -4.48
CA ALA A 230 -22.10 10.80 -3.34
C ALA A 230 -21.68 12.18 -2.82
N GLY A 231 -20.37 12.44 -2.72
CA GLY A 231 -19.84 13.74 -2.33
C GLY A 231 -20.20 14.85 -3.33
N ARG A 232 -20.13 14.57 -4.62
CA ARG A 232 -20.54 15.50 -5.69
C ARG A 232 -22.02 15.81 -5.65
N LEU A 233 -22.88 14.80 -5.46
CA LEU A 233 -24.33 14.96 -5.32
C LEU A 233 -24.65 15.84 -4.10
N ARG A 234 -24.11 15.49 -2.94
CA ARG A 234 -24.26 16.26 -1.70
C ARG A 234 -23.87 17.74 -1.90
N ASN A 235 -22.72 18.00 -2.53
CA ASN A 235 -22.26 19.37 -2.78
C ASN A 235 -23.18 20.14 -3.74
N ARG A 236 -23.77 19.47 -4.74
CA ARG A 236 -24.77 20.07 -5.65
C ARG A 236 -26.06 20.42 -4.90
N LEU A 237 -26.55 19.53 -4.05
CA LEU A 237 -27.75 19.76 -3.25
C LEU A 237 -27.59 20.96 -2.30
N HIS A 238 -26.45 21.07 -1.60
CA HIS A 238 -26.17 22.22 -0.75
C HIS A 238 -26.11 23.55 -1.52
N ARG A 239 -25.55 23.56 -2.74
CA ARG A 239 -25.52 24.78 -3.57
C ARG A 239 -26.91 25.20 -4.03
N ARG A 240 -27.77 24.23 -4.38
CA ARG A 240 -29.16 24.50 -4.79
C ARG A 240 -29.99 25.04 -3.64
N ALA A 241 -29.85 24.47 -2.44
CA ALA A 241 -30.53 24.96 -1.24
C ALA A 241 -30.12 26.42 -0.93
N ALA A 242 -28.81 26.70 -0.89
CA ALA A 242 -28.31 28.05 -0.61
C ALA A 242 -28.76 29.10 -1.65
N HIS A 243 -28.86 28.71 -2.94
CA HIS A 243 -29.37 29.59 -3.99
C HIS A 243 -30.88 29.85 -3.86
N LYS A 244 -31.65 28.87 -3.39
CA LYS A 244 -33.08 29.05 -3.15
C LYS A 244 -33.31 30.03 -2.01
N ASP A 245 -32.61 29.84 -0.89
CA ASP A 245 -32.71 30.72 0.27
C ASP A 245 -32.36 32.19 -0.07
N SER A 246 -31.41 32.42 -1.00
CA SER A 246 -31.04 33.78 -1.45
C SER A 246 -32.02 34.44 -2.42
N LEU A 247 -32.95 33.69 -3.03
CA LEU A 247 -34.00 34.26 -3.87
C LEU A 247 -35.27 34.57 -3.07
N ASP A 248 -35.46 33.88 -1.94
CA ASP A 248 -36.61 34.02 -1.05
C ASP A 248 -36.37 35.07 0.07
N SER A 249 -35.21 35.76 0.06
CA SER A 249 -34.83 36.85 1.00
C SER A 249 -34.65 38.20 0.31
#